data_AF-D5MKB2-F1
#
_entry.id   AF-D5MKB2-F1
#
_cell.length_a   1.000
_cell.length_b   1.000
_cell.length_c   1.000
_cell.angle_alpha   90.00
_cell.angle_beta   90.00
_cell.angle_gamma   90.00
#
_symmetry.space_group_name_H-M   'P 1'
#
loop_
_entity.id
_entity.type
_entity.pdbx_description
1 polymer ?
#
loop_
_entity_poly.entity_id
_entity_poly.type
_entity_poly.pdbx_seq_one_letter_code
_entity_poly.pdbx_strand_id
1 'polypeptide(L)' 'MEIWFNLITQQAIRRGTFRSVKDLITKINAFVAHYNPTSQPFVWTATAESILQKIERLCKAIRGTRH' A
#
# COMPACT_ATOMS: atom_id res chain seq x y z
N MET A 1 0.88 8.32 -8.14
CA MET A 1 1.38 8.44 -6.75
C MET A 1 0.20 8.53 -5.82
N GLU A 2 0.24 7.75 -4.76
CA GLU A 2 -0.88 7.36 -3.90
C GLU A 2 -1.37 8.53 -3.03
N ILE A 3 -2.62 8.95 -3.23
CA ILE A 3 -3.28 10.08 -2.56
C ILE A 3 -3.17 9.97 -1.03
N TRP A 4 -3.27 8.74 -0.52
CA TRP A 4 -3.16 8.44 0.90
C TRP A 4 -1.82 8.86 1.51
N PHE A 5 -0.70 8.54 0.86
CA PHE A 5 0.64 8.90 1.35
C PHE A 5 0.87 10.41 1.36
N ASN A 6 0.32 11.13 0.38
CA ASN A 6 0.37 12.60 0.39
C ASN A 6 -0.46 13.18 1.55
N LEU A 7 -1.65 12.62 1.81
CA LEU A 7 -2.53 13.08 2.89
C LEU A 7 -1.91 12.89 4.28
N ILE A 8 -1.40 11.69 4.60
CA ILE A 8 -0.76 11.44 5.89
C ILE A 8 0.50 12.31 6.07
N THR A 9 1.22 12.56 4.98
CA THR A 9 2.40 13.45 5.01
C THR A 9 2.03 14.88 5.36
N GLN A 10 1.01 15.45 4.72
CA GLN A 10 0.60 16.85 4.97
C GLN A 10 -0.09 17.03 6.33
N GLN A 11 -0.89 16.05 6.77
CA GLN A 11 -1.72 16.18 7.96
C GLN A 11 -1.01 15.72 9.24
N ALA A 12 -0.31 14.58 9.20
CA ALA A 12 0.30 14.00 10.38
C ALA A 12 1.82 14.26 10.47
N ILE A 13 2.56 14.07 9.37
CA ILE A 13 4.03 14.03 9.42
C ILE A 13 4.66 15.43 9.38
N ARG A 14 4.29 16.27 8.40
CA ARG A 14 4.93 17.57 8.17
C ARG A 14 4.58 18.63 9.22
N ARG A 15 3.45 18.46 9.92
CA ARG A 15 2.99 19.33 11.00
C ARG A 15 3.26 18.77 12.40
N GLY A 16 3.74 17.52 12.49
CA GLY A 16 4.02 16.87 13.76
C GLY A 16 5.45 17.15 14.23
N THR A 17 5.61 17.51 15.50
CA THR A 17 6.89 17.44 16.19
C THR A 17 6.88 16.18 17.05
N PHE A 18 7.68 15.18 16.67
CA PHE A 18 7.71 13.90 17.35
C PHE A 18 8.88 13.84 18.33
N ARG A 19 8.59 13.56 19.60
CA ARG A 19 9.65 13.46 20.63
C ARG A 19 10.40 12.12 20.58
N SER A 20 9.85 11.13 19.87
CA SER A 20 10.42 9.79 19.72
C SER A 20 9.77 9.04 18.55
N VAL A 21 10.43 8.00 18.04
CA VAL A 21 9.87 7.13 16.99
C VAL A 21 8.55 6.48 17.44
N LYS A 22 8.43 6.12 18.71
CA LYS A 22 7.19 5.56 19.29
C LYS A 22 6.00 6.52 19.19
N ASP A 23 6.26 7.82 19.34
CA ASP A 23 5.24 8.87 19.22
C ASP A 23 4.79 9.02 17.75
N LEU A 24 5.73 8.99 16.80
CA LEU A 24 5.43 8.96 15.37
C LEU A 24 4.54 7.75 14.99
N ILE A 25 4.90 6.55 15.45
CA ILE A 25 4.12 5.33 15.21
C ILE A 25 2.69 5.48 15.76
N THR A 26 2.56 6.01 16.97
CA THR A 26 1.25 6.21 17.62
C THR A 26 0.39 7.17 16.81
N LYS A 27 0.97 8.27 16.30
CA LYS A 27 0.27 9.24 15.46
C LYS A 27 -0.15 8.68 14.11
N ILE A 28 0.70 7.87 13.47
CA ILE A 28 0.35 7.17 12.22
C ILE A 28 -0.80 6.20 12.46
N ASN A 29 -0.75 5.39 13.54
CA ASN A 29 -1.84 4.45 13.86
C ASN A 29 -3.16 5.16 14.15
N ALA A 30 -3.13 6.28 14.89
CA ALA A 30 -4.33 7.08 15.13
C ALA A 30 -4.92 7.66 13.83
N PHE A 31 -4.05 8.12 12.91
CA PHE A 31 -4.46 8.59 11.59
C PHE A 31 -5.11 7.47 10.77
N VAL A 32 -4.50 6.29 10.72
CA VAL A 32 -5.05 5.12 10.03
C VAL A 32 -6.41 4.74 10.61
N ALA A 33 -6.55 4.66 11.93
CA ALA A 33 -7.80 4.28 12.59
C ALA A 33 -8.95 5.26 12.28
N HIS A 34 -8.65 6.56 12.13
CA HIS A 34 -9.64 7.56 11.75
C HIS A 34 -9.96 7.59 10.26
N TYR A 35 -8.95 7.35 9.40
CA TYR A 35 -9.08 7.47 7.95
C TYR A 35 -9.64 6.21 7.29
N ASN A 36 -9.25 5.02 7.75
CA ASN A 36 -9.64 3.75 7.14
C ASN A 36 -11.16 3.46 7.12
N PRO A 37 -11.98 3.89 8.12
CA PRO A 37 -13.42 3.69 8.11
C PRO A 37 -14.17 4.42 6.98
N THR A 38 -13.64 5.56 6.51
CA THR A 38 -14.25 6.36 5.45
C THR A 38 -13.54 6.18 4.10
N SER A 39 -12.35 5.58 4.11
CA SER A 39 -11.63 5.27 2.88
C SER A 39 -12.35 4.16 2.12
N GLN A 40 -12.64 4.41 0.85
CA GLN A 40 -13.13 3.37 -0.04
C GLN A 40 -11.99 2.35 -0.21
N PRO A 41 -12.17 1.09 0.22
CA PRO A 41 -11.12 0.10 0.07
C PRO A 41 -10.83 -0.05 -1.42
N PHE A 42 -9.55 0.02 -1.78
CA PHE A 42 -9.13 -0.35 -3.12
C PHE A 42 -9.50 -1.82 -3.33
N VAL A 43 -10.47 -2.07 -4.20
CA VAL A 43 -10.85 -3.44 -4.55
C VAL A 43 -9.75 -4.02 -5.41
N TRP A 44 -9.12 -5.09 -4.91
CA TRP A 44 -8.20 -5.88 -5.70
C TRP A 44 -8.95 -6.46 -6.91
N THR A 45 -8.74 -5.87 -8.08
CA THR A 45 -9.39 -6.30 -9.34
C THR A 45 -8.83 -7.63 -9.85
N ALA A 46 -7.61 -7.99 -9.44
CA ALA A 46 -7.02 -9.28 -9.73
C ALA A 46 -7.39 -10.29 -8.64
N THR A 47 -8.11 -11.34 -9.03
CA THR A 47 -8.31 -12.51 -8.16
C THR A 47 -7.00 -13.25 -7.95
N ALA A 48 -6.88 -13.98 -6.84
CA ALA A 48 -5.70 -14.82 -6.57
C ALA A 48 -5.39 -15.76 -7.74
N GLU A 49 -6.42 -16.33 -8.37
CA GLU A 49 -6.29 -17.19 -9.54
C GLU A 49 -5.73 -16.46 -10.78
N SER A 50 -6.17 -15.22 -11.03
CA SER A 50 -5.63 -14.39 -12.11
C SER A 50 -4.15 -14.08 -11.91
N ILE A 51 -3.73 -13.86 -10.66
CA ILE A 51 -2.32 -13.65 -10.30
C ILE A 51 -1.50 -14.92 -10.57
N LEU A 52 -1.98 -16.09 -10.12
CA LEU A 52 -1.31 -17.37 -10.33
C LEU A 52 -1.19 -17.72 -11.83
N GLN A 53 -2.27 -17.55 -12.59
CA GLN A 53 -2.27 -17.75 -14.04
C GLN A 53 -1.28 -16.82 -14.75
N LYS A 54 -1.15 -15.57 -14.30
CA LYS A 54 -0.16 -14.64 -14.86
C LYS A 54 1.26 -15.11 -14.59
N ILE A 55 1.55 -15.60 -13.39
CA ILE A 55 2.86 -16.16 -13.02
C ILE A 55 3.17 -17.39 -13.87
N GLU A 56 2.22 -18.31 -14.05
CA GLU A 56 2.41 -19.49 -14.89
C GLU A 56 2.73 -19.14 -16.35
N ARG A 57 2.00 -18.17 -16.93
CA ARG A 57 2.26 -17.68 -18.30
C ARG A 57 3.65 -17.09 -18.43
N LEU A 58 4.07 -16.26 -17.47
CA LEU A 58 5.41 -15.67 -17.45
C LEU A 58 6.49 -16.75 -17.34
N CYS A 59 6.30 -17.72 -16.45
CA CYS A 59 7.25 -18.82 -16.27
C CYS A 59 7.40 -19.65 -17.56
N LYS A 60 6.30 -19.93 -18.28
CA LYS A 60 6.33 -20.60 -19.58
C LYS A 60 7.04 -19.76 -20.65
N ALA A 61 6.78 -18.46 -20.71
CA ALA A 61 7.41 -17.56 -21.67
C ALA A 61 8.93 -17.46 -21.46
N ILE A 62 9.38 -17.31 -20.21
CA ILE A 62 10.80 -17.24 -19.85
C ILE A 62 11.52 -18.57 -20.10
N ARG A 63 10.85 -19.70 -19.87
CA ARG A 63 11.39 -21.03 -20.18
C ARG A 63 11.42 -21.32 -21.69
N GLY A 64 10.58 -20.64 -22.47
CA GLY A 64 10.48 -20.79 -23.93
C GLY A 64 11.41 -19.85 -24.71
N THR A 65 11.89 -18.76 -24.11
CA THR A 65 12.97 -17.93 -24.67
C THR A 65 14.30 -18.67 -24.59
N ARG A 66 14.49 -19.63 -25.51
CA ARG A 66 15.82 -20.14 -25.87
C ARG A 66 16.61 -19.00 -26.49
N HIS A 67 17.77 -18.71 -25.91
CA HIS A 67 18.87 -18.08 -26.64
C HIS A 67 19.37 -19.03 -27.72
#